data_AF-A0A849QFS0-F1
#
_entry.id   AF-A0A849QFS0-F1
#
_cell.length_a   1.000
_cell.length_b   1.000
_cell.length_c   1.000
_cell.angle_alpha   90.00
_cell.angle_beta   90.00
_cell.angle_gamma   90.00
#
_symmetry.space_group_name_H-M   'P 1'
#
loop_
_entity.id
_entity.type
_entity.pdbx_description
1 polymer ?
#
loop_
_entity_poly.entity_id
_entity_poly.type
_entity_poly.pdbx_seq_one_letter_code
_entity_poly.pdbx_strand_id
1 'polypeptide(L)'
;MNFKILFKSFKFAFRSKKRVLSFIVVYAFLFVTVARGLATPSWYLYLAMALVVGTFYAILISQFRRRDISIFKCIGWDNSNVMLLLVGEVVLVSLSAFLILFQLSVEIIGLTAYLGGLGSDLLSSLYSAIVIDAGLLVTTLLWIVVLQIPGLLIAQYRATRIPPMRALREE
;
A
#
# COMPACT_ATOMS: atom_id res chain seq x y z
N MET A 1 19.58 12.41 4.09
CA MET A 1 18.77 11.50 3.25
C MET A 1 18.63 12.10 1.86
N ASN A 2 18.90 11.32 0.80
CA ASN A 2 18.82 11.80 -0.58
C ASN A 2 17.36 11.90 -1.05
N PHE A 3 16.69 13.03 -0.77
CA PHE A 3 15.31 13.31 -1.23
C PHE A 3 15.12 13.13 -2.75
N LYS A 4 16.17 13.37 -3.55
CA LYS A 4 16.17 13.13 -5.00
C LYS A 4 15.86 11.68 -5.39
N ILE A 5 16.27 10.71 -4.57
CA ILE A 5 16.03 9.28 -4.81
C ILE A 5 14.58 8.93 -4.48
N LEU A 6 14.03 9.55 -3.45
CA LEU A 6 12.64 9.40 -3.06
C LEU A 6 11.71 9.88 -4.19
N PHE A 7 11.92 11.10 -4.72
CA PHE A 7 11.16 11.61 -5.87
C PHE A 7 11.32 10.75 -7.15
N LYS A 8 12.51 10.17 -7.37
CA LYS A 8 12.67 9.18 -8.46
C LYS A 8 11.81 7.94 -8.22
N SER A 9 11.74 7.43 -6.99
CA SER A 9 10.85 6.32 -6.64
C SER A 9 9.39 6.61 -6.97
N PHE A 10 8.91 7.81 -6.60
CA PHE A 10 7.57 8.30 -6.99
C PHE A 10 7.34 8.19 -8.50
N LYS A 11 8.25 8.75 -9.31
CA LYS A 11 8.11 8.74 -10.77
C LYS A 11 8.16 7.32 -11.35
N PHE A 12 8.97 6.44 -10.79
CA PHE A 12 9.08 5.04 -11.23
C PHE A 12 7.85 4.21 -10.88
N ALA A 13 7.27 4.40 -9.68
CA ALA A 13 6.05 3.72 -9.27
C ALA A 13 4.91 4.00 -10.28
N PHE A 14 4.68 5.28 -10.61
CA PHE A 14 3.64 5.68 -11.57
C PHE A 14 3.90 5.27 -13.03
N ARG A 15 5.13 4.84 -13.39
CA ARG A 15 5.43 4.35 -14.74
C ARG A 15 4.81 2.97 -15.01
N SER A 16 4.58 2.16 -13.97
CA SER A 16 3.97 0.82 -14.09
C SER A 16 2.44 0.83 -13.84
N LYS A 17 1.73 1.76 -14.50
CA LYS A 17 0.32 2.11 -14.24
C LYS A 17 -0.61 0.92 -13.98
N LYS A 18 -0.57 -0.13 -14.81
CA LYS A 18 -1.49 -1.28 -14.70
C LYS A 18 -1.29 -2.08 -13.40
N ARG A 19 -0.04 -2.25 -12.95
CA ARG A 19 0.28 -3.08 -11.78
C ARG A 19 -0.01 -2.33 -10.48
N VAL A 20 0.40 -1.07 -10.40
CA VAL A 20 0.17 -0.24 -9.21
C VAL A 20 -1.32 -0.08 -8.93
N LEU A 21 -2.14 0.11 -9.98
CA LEU A 21 -3.59 0.24 -9.83
C LEU A 21 -4.22 -1.01 -9.23
N SER A 22 -3.83 -2.22 -9.67
CA SER A 22 -4.34 -3.47 -9.08
C SER A 22 -4.03 -3.57 -7.58
N PHE A 23 -2.82 -3.19 -7.17
CA PHE A 23 -2.46 -3.20 -5.75
C PHE A 23 -3.16 -2.14 -4.92
N ILE A 24 -3.40 -0.96 -5.49
CA ILE A 24 -4.20 0.09 -4.85
C ILE A 24 -5.60 -0.43 -4.51
N VAL A 25 -6.24 -1.17 -5.43
CA VAL A 25 -7.58 -1.74 -5.20
C VAL A 25 -7.57 -2.77 -4.07
N VAL A 26 -6.59 -3.68 -4.06
CA VAL A 26 -6.43 -4.67 -2.97
C VAL A 26 -6.22 -3.98 -1.63
N TYR A 27 -5.40 -2.93 -1.60
CA TYR A 27 -5.17 -2.13 -0.41
C TYR A 27 -6.41 -1.37 0.05
N ALA A 28 -7.20 -0.81 -0.88
CA ALA A 28 -8.44 -0.14 -0.53
C ALA A 28 -9.40 -1.10 0.20
N PHE A 29 -9.53 -2.34 -0.27
CA PHE A 29 -10.34 -3.36 0.41
C PHE A 29 -9.77 -3.72 1.79
N LEU A 30 -8.45 -3.85 1.90
CA LEU A 30 -7.78 -4.07 3.18
C LEU A 30 -8.02 -2.91 4.16
N PHE A 31 -7.98 -1.67 3.70
CA PHE A 31 -8.26 -0.50 4.52
C PHE A 31 -9.68 -0.53 5.09
N VAL A 32 -10.68 -0.84 4.26
CA VAL A 32 -12.08 -0.93 4.72
C VAL A 32 -12.25 -2.01 5.78
N THR A 33 -11.69 -3.20 5.54
CA THR A 33 -11.83 -4.35 6.44
C THR A 33 -11.12 -4.12 7.78
N VAL A 34 -9.90 -3.58 7.74
CA VAL A 34 -9.11 -3.29 8.95
C VAL A 34 -9.74 -2.14 9.74
N ALA A 35 -10.18 -1.07 9.09
CA ALA A 35 -10.81 0.07 9.76
C ALA A 35 -12.04 -0.30 10.56
N ARG A 36 -12.88 -1.18 10.02
CA ARG A 36 -14.04 -1.71 10.74
C ARG A 36 -13.64 -2.67 11.85
N GLY A 37 -12.66 -3.51 11.57
CA GLY A 37 -12.12 -4.45 12.55
C GLY A 37 -11.55 -3.77 13.80
N LEU A 38 -10.95 -2.59 13.66
CA LEU A 38 -10.44 -1.81 14.80
C LEU A 38 -11.54 -1.31 15.75
N ALA A 39 -12.78 -1.18 15.27
CA ALA A 39 -13.91 -0.82 16.12
C ALA A 39 -14.46 -2.01 16.94
N THR A 40 -13.99 -3.24 16.67
CA THR A 40 -14.45 -4.46 17.34
C THR A 40 -13.47 -4.93 18.43
N PRO A 41 -13.94 -5.67 19.45
CA PRO A 41 -13.08 -6.21 20.51
C PRO A 41 -11.96 -7.14 19.99
N SER A 42 -12.14 -7.73 18.80
CA SER A 42 -11.20 -8.63 18.14
C SER A 42 -10.19 -7.91 17.22
N TRP A 43 -9.89 -6.64 17.50
CA TRP A 43 -8.99 -5.77 16.72
C TRP A 43 -7.65 -6.44 16.35
N TYR A 44 -7.09 -7.28 17.22
CA TYR A 44 -5.81 -7.97 17.01
C TYR A 44 -5.83 -8.93 15.81
N LEU A 45 -6.96 -9.57 15.49
CA LEU A 45 -7.07 -10.46 14.33
C LEU A 45 -6.97 -9.68 13.01
N TYR A 46 -7.58 -8.49 12.97
CA TYR A 46 -7.54 -7.63 11.78
C TYR A 46 -6.15 -7.03 11.57
N LEU A 47 -5.43 -6.70 12.64
CA LEU A 47 -4.02 -6.31 12.54
C LEU A 47 -3.13 -7.47 12.08
N ALA A 48 -3.37 -8.69 12.57
CA ALA A 48 -2.64 -9.87 12.10
C ALA A 48 -2.88 -10.12 10.61
N MET A 49 -4.13 -9.99 10.15
CA MET A 49 -4.47 -10.05 8.72
C MET A 49 -3.75 -8.96 7.91
N ALA A 50 -3.73 -7.73 8.42
CA ALA A 50 -3.02 -6.61 7.78
C ALA A 50 -1.51 -6.86 7.65
N LEU A 51 -0.89 -7.44 8.68
CA LEU A 51 0.51 -7.85 8.66
C LEU A 51 0.75 -8.93 7.59
N VAL A 52 -0.09 -9.96 7.53
CA VAL A 52 0.03 -11.04 6.54
C VAL A 52 -0.07 -10.47 5.13
N VAL A 53 -1.12 -9.72 4.81
CA VAL A 53 -1.28 -9.16 3.46
C VAL A 53 -0.18 -8.15 3.13
N GLY A 54 0.22 -7.30 4.08
CA GLY A 54 1.30 -6.33 3.90
C GLY A 54 2.66 -7.01 3.63
N THR A 55 2.96 -8.11 4.31
CA THR A 55 4.18 -8.88 4.08
C THR A 55 4.15 -9.58 2.72
N PHE A 56 3.03 -10.19 2.33
CA PHE A 56 2.85 -10.78 0.99
C PHE A 56 3.06 -9.73 -0.11
N TYR A 57 2.49 -8.54 0.07
CA TYR A 57 2.67 -7.43 -0.86
C TYR A 57 4.15 -7.01 -0.98
N ALA A 58 4.83 -6.81 0.15
CA ALA A 58 6.25 -6.46 0.17
C ALA A 58 7.13 -7.53 -0.51
N ILE A 59 6.76 -8.81 -0.40
CA ILE A 59 7.44 -9.91 -1.10
C ILE A 59 7.18 -9.84 -2.61
N LEU A 60 5.92 -9.66 -3.04
CA LEU A 60 5.56 -9.59 -4.46
C LEU A 60 6.25 -8.42 -5.17
N ILE A 61 6.24 -7.23 -4.57
CA ILE A 61 6.91 -6.07 -5.17
C ILE A 61 8.42 -6.29 -5.30
N SER A 62 9.03 -6.91 -4.29
CA SER A 62 10.45 -7.27 -4.30
C SER A 62 10.78 -8.25 -5.43
N GLN A 63 9.93 -9.25 -5.69
CA GLN A 63 10.08 -10.23 -6.77
C GLN A 63 10.04 -9.58 -8.14
N PHE A 64 9.03 -8.75 -8.39
CA PHE A 64 8.84 -8.12 -9.70
C PHE A 64 9.94 -7.12 -10.06
N ARG A 65 10.58 -6.52 -9.06
CA ARG A 65 11.65 -5.53 -9.26
C ARG A 65 13.06 -6.09 -9.17
N ARG A 66 13.24 -7.41 -9.07
CA ARG A 66 14.58 -8.04 -8.99
C ARG A 66 15.51 -7.59 -10.12
N ARG A 67 14.99 -7.51 -11.35
CA ARG A 67 15.75 -7.06 -12.52
C ARG A 67 16.22 -5.61 -12.36
N ASP A 68 15.30 -4.70 -12.08
CA ASP A 68 15.63 -3.27 -11.91
C ASP A 68 16.64 -3.05 -10.79
N ILE A 69 16.51 -3.79 -9.68
CA ILE A 69 17.44 -3.73 -8.54
C ILE A 69 18.84 -4.22 -8.95
N SER A 70 18.94 -5.30 -9.73
CA SER A 70 20.24 -5.77 -10.23
C SER A 70 20.91 -4.75 -11.15
N ILE A 71 20.14 -4.09 -12.03
CA ILE A 71 20.66 -3.02 -12.90
C ILE A 71 21.15 -1.84 -12.06
N PHE A 72 20.41 -1.42 -11.04
CA PHE A 72 20.86 -0.34 -10.15
C PHE A 72 22.13 -0.72 -9.38
N LYS A 73 22.27 -1.97 -8.93
CA LYS A 73 23.52 -2.44 -8.32
C LYS A 73 24.69 -2.43 -9.30
N CYS A 74 24.48 -2.76 -10.58
CA CYS A 74 25.52 -2.68 -11.61
C CYS A 74 25.97 -1.23 -11.90
N ILE A 75 25.08 -0.25 -11.72
CA ILE A 75 25.38 1.20 -11.86
C ILE A 75 26.11 1.74 -10.61
N GLY A 76 26.29 0.92 -9.56
CA GLY A 76 26.98 1.31 -8.33
C GLY A 76 26.06 1.95 -7.28
N TRP A 77 24.76 1.68 -7.30
CA TRP A 77 23.89 2.10 -6.19
C TRP A 77 24.11 1.26 -4.94
N ASP A 78 24.28 1.96 -3.80
CA ASP A 78 24.30 1.34 -2.48
C ASP A 78 22.98 0.67 -2.08
N ASN A 79 23.09 -0.32 -1.20
CA ASN A 79 21.95 -1.05 -0.64
C ASN A 79 20.94 -0.13 0.07
N SER A 80 21.41 0.96 0.70
CA SER A 80 20.52 1.93 1.36
C SER A 80 19.68 2.74 0.35
N ASN A 81 20.21 3.04 -0.84
CA ASN A 81 19.49 3.77 -1.87
C ASN A 81 18.40 2.88 -2.51
N VAL A 82 18.71 1.60 -2.70
CA VAL A 82 17.75 0.59 -3.15
C VAL A 82 16.63 0.39 -2.11
N MET A 83 16.97 0.36 -0.82
CA MET A 83 15.99 0.25 0.26
C MET A 83 15.03 1.45 0.27
N LEU A 84 15.56 2.67 0.18
CA LEU A 84 14.75 3.89 0.18
C LEU A 84 13.80 3.92 -1.03
N LEU A 85 14.24 3.37 -2.18
CA LEU A 85 13.38 3.22 -3.34
C LEU A 85 12.19 2.30 -3.05
N LEU A 86 12.42 1.10 -2.53
CA LEU A 86 11.36 0.12 -2.21
C LEU A 86 10.40 0.62 -1.14
N VAL A 87 10.93 1.22 -0.07
CA VAL A 87 10.11 1.81 1.00
C VAL A 87 9.22 2.92 0.43
N GLY A 88 9.78 3.79 -0.42
CA GLY A 88 9.02 4.87 -1.06
C GLY A 88 7.85 4.37 -1.90
N GLU A 89 8.01 3.26 -2.61
CA GLU A 89 6.95 2.66 -3.43
C GLU A 89 5.82 2.05 -2.59
N VAL A 90 6.16 1.32 -1.53
CA VAL A 90 5.16 0.71 -0.64
C VAL A 90 4.38 1.78 0.13
N VAL A 91 5.06 2.81 0.64
CA VAL A 91 4.43 3.97 1.29
C VAL A 91 3.53 4.71 0.30
N LEU A 92 3.93 4.81 -0.96
CA LEU A 92 3.12 5.42 -2.01
C LEU A 92 1.83 4.67 -2.31
N VAL A 93 1.91 3.35 -2.43
CA VAL A 93 0.71 2.54 -2.69
C VAL A 93 -0.27 2.60 -1.53
N SER A 94 0.23 2.53 -0.30
CA SER A 94 -0.63 2.68 0.89
C SER A 94 -1.25 4.08 0.98
N LEU A 95 -0.48 5.14 0.73
CA LEU A 95 -0.98 6.51 0.77
C LEU A 95 -1.97 6.82 -0.36
N SER A 96 -1.72 6.32 -1.57
CA SER A 96 -2.67 6.47 -2.69
C SER A 96 -3.97 5.71 -2.48
N ALA A 97 -3.91 4.48 -1.95
CA ALA A 97 -5.10 3.72 -1.57
C ALA A 97 -5.92 4.44 -0.49
N PHE A 98 -5.25 5.01 0.52
CA PHE A 98 -5.89 5.84 1.54
C PHE A 98 -6.58 7.06 0.94
N LEU A 99 -5.92 7.83 0.08
CA LEU A 99 -6.50 9.02 -0.54
C LEU A 99 -7.72 8.68 -1.40
N ILE A 100 -7.67 7.58 -2.15
CA ILE A 100 -8.80 7.11 -2.95
C ILE A 100 -9.97 6.74 -2.03
N LEU A 101 -9.71 5.99 -0.94
CA LEU A 101 -10.76 5.62 0.01
C LEU A 101 -11.36 6.84 0.71
N PHE A 102 -10.52 7.80 1.10
CA PHE A 102 -10.94 9.04 1.74
C PHE A 102 -11.83 9.85 0.80
N GLN A 103 -11.42 10.05 -0.46
CA GLN A 103 -12.22 10.74 -1.47
C GLN A 103 -13.58 10.05 -1.68
N LEU A 104 -13.58 8.72 -1.82
CA LEU A 104 -14.79 7.93 -2.04
C LEU A 104 -15.75 8.03 -0.83
N SER A 105 -15.20 8.04 0.39
CA SER A 105 -15.98 8.22 1.62
C SER A 105 -16.65 9.58 1.68
N VAL A 106 -15.92 10.66 1.33
CA VAL A 106 -16.46 12.03 1.29
C VAL A 106 -17.55 12.17 0.24
N GLU A 107 -17.36 11.60 -0.95
CA GLU A 107 -18.35 11.63 -2.03
C GLU A 107 -19.64 10.90 -1.65
N ILE A 108 -19.54 9.73 -1.00
CA ILE A 108 -20.73 9.01 -0.52
C ILE A 108 -21.48 9.82 0.53
N ILE A 109 -20.78 10.43 1.49
CA ILE A 109 -21.42 11.29 2.49
C ILE A 109 -22.17 12.44 1.79
N GLY A 110 -21.52 13.12 0.84
CA GLY A 110 -22.15 14.19 0.06
C GLY A 110 -23.38 13.71 -0.72
N LEU A 111 -23.29 12.55 -1.37
CA LEU A 111 -24.39 11.94 -2.11
C LEU A 111 -25.57 11.59 -1.19
N THR A 112 -25.30 11.02 -0.01
CA THR A 112 -26.34 10.69 0.98
C THR A 112 -27.00 11.93 1.58
N ALA A 113 -26.26 13.03 1.78
CA ALA A 113 -26.84 14.29 2.24
C ALA A 113 -27.76 14.92 1.19
N TYR A 114 -27.41 14.80 -0.10
CA TYR A 114 -28.20 15.33 -1.21
C TYR A 114 -29.44 14.47 -1.53
N LEU A 115 -29.30 13.14 -1.52
CA LEU A 115 -30.37 12.20 -1.88
C LEU A 115 -31.13 11.64 -0.67
N GLY A 116 -30.74 11.97 0.57
CA GLY A 116 -31.30 11.39 1.81
C GLY A 116 -32.79 11.66 2.06
N GLY A 117 -33.44 12.51 1.25
CA GLY A 117 -34.90 12.64 1.22
C GLY A 117 -35.63 11.57 0.39
N LEU A 118 -34.91 10.82 -0.46
CA LEU A 118 -35.44 9.77 -1.33
C LEU A 118 -34.99 8.40 -0.79
N GLY A 119 -35.77 7.85 0.13
CA GLY A 119 -35.50 6.60 0.85
C GLY A 119 -35.15 5.42 -0.06
N SER A 120 -33.86 5.20 -0.29
CA SER A 120 -33.34 4.06 -1.04
C SER A 120 -32.41 3.24 -0.15
N ASP A 121 -32.83 2.01 0.13
CA ASP A 121 -32.10 1.04 0.97
C ASP A 121 -30.70 0.68 0.42
N LEU A 122 -30.45 0.96 -0.86
CA LEU A 122 -29.14 0.80 -1.50
C LEU A 122 -28.14 1.85 -1.00
N LEU A 123 -28.56 3.10 -0.80
CA LEU A 123 -27.68 4.16 -0.32
C LEU A 123 -27.32 3.97 1.15
N SER A 124 -28.26 3.51 1.99
CA SER A 124 -27.99 3.20 3.39
C SER A 124 -27.03 2.01 3.55
N SER A 125 -27.17 0.99 2.70
CA SER A 125 -26.25 -0.17 2.67
C SER A 125 -24.84 0.22 2.22
N LEU A 126 -24.71 1.07 1.20
CA LEU A 126 -23.40 1.57 0.73
C LEU A 126 -22.74 2.50 1.74
N TYR A 127 -23.52 3.39 2.38
CA TYR A 127 -23.05 4.25 3.46
C TYR A 127 -22.47 3.41 4.59
N SER A 128 -23.26 2.43 5.07
CA SER A 128 -22.85 1.49 6.10
C SER A 128 -21.78 0.49 5.63
N ALA A 129 -21.40 0.43 4.36
CA ALA A 129 -20.32 -0.44 3.85
C ALA A 129 -18.98 0.30 3.68
N ILE A 130 -19.02 1.58 3.31
CA ILE A 130 -17.83 2.30 2.86
C ILE A 130 -17.48 3.47 3.77
N VAL A 131 -18.47 4.14 4.36
CA VAL A 131 -18.22 5.31 5.19
C VAL A 131 -17.61 4.88 6.52
N ILE A 132 -16.44 5.46 6.80
CA ILE A 132 -15.63 5.22 7.98
C ILE A 132 -15.27 6.59 8.55
N ASP A 133 -15.29 6.72 9.87
CA ASP A 133 -14.87 7.95 10.55
C ASP A 133 -13.42 8.31 10.19
N ALA A 134 -13.18 9.60 9.93
CA ALA A 134 -11.87 10.09 9.51
C ALA A 134 -10.77 9.77 10.54
N GLY A 135 -11.12 9.80 11.83
CA GLY A 135 -10.21 9.40 12.91
C GLY A 135 -9.78 7.93 12.79
N LEU A 136 -10.74 7.02 12.57
CA LEU A 136 -10.46 5.60 12.36
C LEU A 136 -9.63 5.38 11.09
N LEU A 137 -9.94 6.08 10.00
CA LEU A 137 -9.20 5.98 8.74
C LEU A 137 -7.72 6.37 8.92
N VAL A 138 -7.43 7.46 9.63
CA VAL A 138 -6.04 7.89 9.89
C VAL A 138 -5.31 6.89 10.79
N THR A 139 -5.94 6.39 11.86
CA THR A 139 -5.32 5.38 12.72
C THR A 139 -5.00 4.09 11.96
N THR A 140 -5.86 3.68 11.03
CA THR A 140 -5.61 2.49 10.19
C THR A 140 -4.43 2.66 9.27
N LEU A 141 -4.24 3.85 8.69
CA LEU A 141 -3.06 4.16 7.88
C LEU A 141 -1.77 4.00 8.69
N LEU A 142 -1.74 4.55 9.91
CA LEU A 142 -0.57 4.43 10.76
C LEU A 142 -0.27 2.97 11.10
N TRP A 143 -1.29 2.18 11.46
CA TRP A 143 -1.13 0.76 11.71
C TRP A 143 -0.64 -0.01 10.49
N ILE A 144 -1.21 0.22 9.31
CA ILE A 144 -0.82 -0.47 8.08
C ILE A 144 0.62 -0.14 7.69
N VAL A 145 1.04 1.12 7.81
CA VAL A 145 2.43 1.54 7.53
C VAL A 145 3.40 0.90 8.51
N VAL A 146 3.09 0.88 9.81
CA VAL A 146 3.93 0.26 10.84
C VAL A 146 4.03 -1.25 10.63
N LEU A 147 2.90 -1.92 10.37
CA LEU A 147 2.85 -3.38 10.15
C LEU A 147 3.56 -3.82 8.86
N GLN A 148 3.81 -2.91 7.92
CA GLN A 148 4.58 -3.20 6.70
C GLN A 148 6.09 -3.20 6.92
N ILE A 149 6.60 -2.53 7.97
CA ILE A 149 8.04 -2.49 8.28
C ILE A 149 8.66 -3.89 8.33
N PRO A 150 8.12 -4.89 9.05
CA PRO A 150 8.70 -6.24 9.05
C PRO A 150 8.72 -6.88 7.65
N GLY A 151 7.66 -6.68 6.85
CA GLY A 151 7.61 -7.16 5.46
C GLY A 151 8.68 -6.52 4.58
N LEU A 152 8.89 -5.21 4.73
CA LEU A 152 9.93 -4.44 4.03
C LEU A 152 11.34 -4.91 4.42
N LEU A 153 11.59 -5.19 5.71
CA LEU A 153 12.88 -5.70 6.17
C LEU A 153 13.20 -7.08 5.59
N ILE A 154 12.22 -8.00 5.57
CA ILE A 154 12.36 -9.32 4.95
C ILE A 154 12.64 -9.18 3.44
N ALA A 155 11.87 -8.32 2.76
CA ALA A 155 12.05 -8.05 1.34
C ALA A 155 13.44 -7.46 1.03
N GLN A 156 13.94 -6.56 1.88
CA GLN A 156 15.29 -5.97 1.78
C GLN A 156 16.37 -7.04 1.93
N TYR A 157 16.27 -7.88 2.96
CA TYR A 157 17.24 -8.93 3.21
C TYR A 157 17.36 -9.88 2.01
N ARG A 158 16.22 -10.21 1.38
CA ARG A 158 16.20 -11.03 0.18
C ARG A 158 16.79 -10.31 -1.04
N ALA A 159 16.47 -9.03 -1.24
CA ALA A 159 16.95 -8.25 -2.38
C ALA A 159 18.45 -7.93 -2.31
N THR A 160 18.99 -7.72 -1.11
CA THR A 160 20.43 -7.43 -0.91
C THR A 160 21.30 -8.64 -1.22
N ARG A 161 20.83 -9.85 -0.94
CA ARG A 161 21.57 -11.11 -1.13
C ARG A 161 21.61 -11.65 -2.57
N ILE A 162 20.81 -11.12 -3.50
CA ILE A 162 20.84 -11.60 -4.89
C ILE A 162 22.06 -10.98 -5.60
N PRO A 163 23.03 -11.79 -6.06
CA PRO A 163 24.17 -11.30 -6.80
C PRO A 163 23.74 -10.84 -8.20
N PRO A 164 24.26 -9.70 -8.70
CA PRO A 164 23.81 -9.07 -9.94
C PRO A 164 23.98 -9.98 -11.16
N MET A 165 24.99 -10.86 -11.16
CA MET A 165 25.26 -11.77 -12.29
C MET A 165 24.21 -12.87 -12.49
N ARG A 166 23.48 -13.29 -11.44
CA ARG A 166 22.41 -14.31 -11.59
C ARG A 166 21.15 -13.72 -12.20
N ALA A 167 20.83 -12.47 -11.86
CA ALA A 167 19.61 -11.80 -12.33
C ALA A 167 19.67 -11.42 -13.82
N LEU A 168 20.86 -11.28 -14.41
CA LEU A 168 21.05 -11.02 -15.85
C LEU A 168 21.18 -12.29 -16.71
N ARG A 169 21.47 -13.44 -16.10
CA ARG A 169 21.73 -14.71 -16.81
C ARG A 169 20.49 -15.58 -16.99
N GLU A 170 19.40 -15.32 -16.26
CA GLU A 170 18.13 -16.06 -16.37
C GLU A 170 17.28 -15.61 -17.59
N GLU A 171 17.91 -15.10 -18.65
CA GLU A 171 17.31 -14.91 -19.98
C GLU A 171 17.93 -15.88 -20.99
#